data_AF-A0A7C5Q6I9-F1
#
_entry.id   AF-A0A7C5Q6I9-F1
#
_cell.length_a   1.000
_cell.length_b   1.000
_cell.length_c   1.000
_cell.angle_alpha   90.00
_cell.angle_beta   90.00
_cell.angle_gamma   90.00
#
_symmetry.space_group_name_H-M   'P 1'
#
loop_
_entity.id
_entity.type
_entity.pdbx_description
1 polymer ?
#
loop_
_entity_poly.entity_id
_entity_poly.type
_entity_poly.pdbx_seq_one_letter_code
_entity_poly.pdbx_strand_id
1 'polypeptide(L)'
;MSMLKTIDKYIIKKYLFTFTFVMMAFALITIIVDFTEKVEELIASQLSVREIITQYYIPFALWINPLLFHLYALITVIFFTSRMAYNSEIIAMLSAGISLRRILRPYLLAAGFLAGLLFVGNHYLIPRTNSTRINFEYTYIWKSEDHGKVKNVNLFLKPDVKAYVRYFRKRDSTALDLRIEKIEGNQITSILKAKSAKWIGPPRRWRLLNYEIRTFDGARETWFREEKEPLDTALGLRLSDFVYFQNQKDAMTSPEIRA
;
A
#
# COMPACT_ATOMS: atom_id res chain seq x y z
N MET A 1 -37.62 10.60 -22.99
CA MET A 1 -36.32 11.06 -23.52
C MET A 1 -35.35 9.88 -23.45
N SER A 2 -34.99 9.23 -24.57
CA SER A 2 -34.07 8.09 -24.48
C SER A 2 -32.70 8.63 -24.06
N MET A 3 -32.23 8.22 -22.88
CA MET A 3 -31.03 8.79 -22.23
C MET A 3 -29.72 8.44 -22.98
N LEU A 4 -29.75 7.46 -23.88
CA LEU A 4 -28.61 7.07 -24.72
C LEU A 4 -29.09 6.71 -26.14
N LYS A 5 -28.55 7.41 -27.13
CA LYS A 5 -28.78 7.10 -28.56
C LYS A 5 -27.91 5.91 -28.99
N THR A 6 -28.24 5.28 -30.12
CA THR A 6 -27.48 4.15 -30.67
C THR A 6 -26.00 4.48 -30.87
N ILE A 7 -25.69 5.71 -31.32
CA ILE A 7 -24.33 6.22 -31.48
C ILE A 7 -23.60 6.27 -30.13
N ASP A 8 -24.27 6.70 -29.05
CA ASP A 8 -23.66 6.76 -27.72
C ASP A 8 -23.26 5.36 -27.24
N LYS A 9 -24.17 4.39 -27.38
CA LYS A 9 -23.91 2.97 -27.01
C LYS A 9 -22.77 2.38 -27.83
N TYR A 10 -22.72 2.71 -29.12
CA TYR A 10 -21.66 2.25 -30.02
C TYR A 10 -20.28 2.76 -29.60
N ILE A 11 -20.18 4.08 -29.35
CA ILE A 11 -18.93 4.71 -28.93
C ILE A 11 -18.48 4.16 -27.58
N ILE A 12 -19.39 4.07 -26.60
CA ILE A 12 -19.08 3.51 -25.26
C ILE A 12 -18.61 2.06 -25.38
N LYS A 13 -19.30 1.22 -26.15
CA LYS A 13 -18.94 -0.19 -26.32
C LYS A 13 -17.56 -0.34 -26.96
N LYS A 14 -17.28 0.40 -28.04
CA LYS A 14 -15.96 0.37 -28.69
C LYS A 14 -14.87 0.87 -27.74
N TYR A 15 -15.10 1.97 -27.03
CA TYR A 15 -14.14 2.52 -26.07
C TYR A 15 -13.81 1.54 -24.94
N LEU A 16 -14.82 0.98 -24.26
CA LEU A 16 -14.60 0.03 -23.16
C LEU A 16 -13.95 -1.27 -23.63
N PHE A 17 -14.30 -1.75 -24.83
CA PHE A 17 -13.68 -2.92 -25.42
C PHE A 17 -12.19 -2.68 -25.72
N THR A 18 -11.87 -1.57 -26.38
CA THR A 18 -10.49 -1.18 -26.65
C THR A 18 -9.71 -0.96 -25.35
N PHE A 19 -10.31 -0.33 -24.35
CA PHE A 19 -9.68 -0.14 -23.04
C PHE A 19 -9.31 -1.46 -22.38
N THR A 20 -10.27 -2.40 -22.32
CA THR A 20 -10.05 -3.72 -21.72
C THR A 20 -8.98 -4.49 -22.48
N PHE A 21 -8.96 -4.40 -23.81
CA PHE A 21 -7.93 -5.02 -24.63
C PHE A 21 -6.53 -4.45 -24.35
N VAL A 22 -6.39 -3.12 -24.31
CA VAL A 22 -5.12 -2.45 -23.97
C VAL A 22 -4.67 -2.85 -22.57
N MET A 23 -5.56 -2.80 -21.58
CA MET A 23 -5.27 -3.22 -20.20
C MET A 23 -4.78 -4.68 -20.14
N MET A 24 -5.46 -5.61 -20.83
CA MET A 24 -5.04 -7.02 -20.86
C MET A 24 -3.68 -7.22 -21.54
N ALA A 25 -3.39 -6.50 -22.62
CA ALA A 25 -2.12 -6.59 -23.32
C ALA A 25 -0.96 -6.12 -22.41
N PHE A 26 -1.13 -5.00 -21.73
CA PHE A 26 -0.13 -4.51 -20.77
C PHE A 26 -0.02 -5.42 -19.54
N ALA A 27 -1.15 -5.93 -19.01
CA ALA A 27 -1.13 -6.87 -17.90
C ALA A 27 -0.29 -8.10 -18.23
N LEU A 28 -0.45 -8.67 -19.44
CA LEU A 28 0.35 -9.80 -19.90
C LEU A 28 1.85 -9.47 -19.95
N ILE A 29 2.21 -8.30 -20.51
CA ILE A 29 3.61 -7.86 -20.56
C ILE A 29 4.18 -7.74 -19.15
N THR A 30 3.46 -7.10 -18.23
CA THR A 30 3.94 -6.91 -16.84
C THR A 30 4.10 -8.23 -16.10
N ILE A 31 3.19 -9.20 -16.32
CA ILE A 31 3.29 -10.54 -15.73
C ILE A 31 4.52 -11.27 -16.26
N ILE A 32 4.80 -11.19 -17.55
CA ILE A 32 5.98 -11.85 -18.15
C ILE A 32 7.27 -11.27 -17.57
N VAL A 33 7.38 -9.94 -17.47
CA VAL A 33 8.57 -9.28 -16.90
C VAL A 33 8.77 -9.72 -15.45
N ASP A 34 7.72 -9.64 -14.62
CA ASP A 34 7.79 -10.02 -13.21
C ASP A 34 8.11 -11.52 -13.03
N PHE A 35 7.55 -12.37 -13.89
CA PHE A 35 7.87 -13.80 -13.90
C PHE A 35 9.34 -14.04 -14.21
N THR A 36 9.91 -13.35 -15.22
CA THR A 36 11.33 -13.50 -15.56
C THR A 36 12.25 -13.07 -14.43
N GLU A 37 11.89 -12.03 -13.67
CA GLU A 37 12.67 -11.58 -12.50
C GLU A 37 12.65 -12.60 -11.35
N LYS A 38 11.52 -13.28 -11.13
CA LYS A 38 11.27 -14.13 -9.95
C LYS A 38 11.26 -15.62 -10.23
N VAL A 39 11.60 -16.05 -11.45
CA VAL A 39 11.45 -17.44 -11.89
C VAL A 39 12.25 -18.41 -11.01
N GLU A 40 13.47 -18.04 -10.60
CA GLU A 40 14.34 -18.90 -9.78
C GLU A 40 13.73 -19.15 -8.39
N GLU A 41 13.23 -18.09 -7.74
CA GLU A 41 12.60 -18.15 -6.42
C GLU A 41 11.26 -18.89 -6.45
N LEU A 42 10.47 -18.66 -7.51
CA LEU A 42 9.21 -19.36 -7.74
C LEU A 42 9.42 -20.86 -7.95
N ILE A 43 10.44 -21.27 -8.69
CA ILE A 43 10.79 -22.70 -8.86
C ILE A 43 11.28 -23.29 -7.53
N ALA A 44 12.09 -22.54 -6.77
CA ALA A 44 12.58 -22.97 -5.46
C ALA A 44 11.49 -23.07 -4.38
N SER A 45 10.34 -22.42 -4.59
CA SER A 45 9.22 -22.43 -3.63
C SER A 45 8.44 -23.75 -3.57
N GLN A 46 8.62 -24.65 -4.54
CA GLN A 46 7.86 -25.91 -4.71
C GLN A 46 6.33 -25.76 -4.73
N LEU A 47 5.83 -24.56 -5.04
CA LEU A 47 4.40 -24.30 -5.16
C LEU A 47 3.82 -24.83 -6.45
N SER A 48 2.53 -25.17 -6.43
CA SER A 48 1.81 -25.50 -7.66
C SER A 48 1.59 -24.25 -8.52
N VAL A 49 1.56 -24.43 -9.85
CA VAL A 49 1.29 -23.33 -10.80
C VAL A 49 -0.03 -22.63 -10.48
N ARG A 50 -1.04 -23.37 -10.01
CA ARG A 50 -2.33 -22.83 -9.62
C ARG A 50 -2.23 -21.89 -8.41
N GLU A 51 -1.42 -22.24 -7.41
CA GLU A 51 -1.20 -21.39 -6.24
C GLU A 51 -0.48 -20.11 -6.64
N ILE A 52 0.55 -20.20 -7.47
CA ILE A 52 1.27 -19.03 -7.97
C ILE A 52 0.33 -18.08 -8.73
N ILE A 53 -0.52 -18.60 -9.62
CA ILE A 53 -1.47 -17.76 -10.37
C ILE A 53 -2.48 -17.09 -9.42
N THR A 54 -3.06 -17.86 -8.51
CA THR A 54 -4.18 -17.38 -7.67
C THR A 54 -3.75 -16.50 -6.51
N GLN A 55 -2.64 -16.83 -5.86
CA GLN A 55 -2.15 -16.12 -4.68
C GLN A 55 -1.22 -14.96 -5.03
N TYR A 56 -0.59 -14.99 -6.20
CA TYR A 56 0.40 -13.99 -6.59
C TYR A 56 0.03 -13.22 -7.86
N TYR A 57 -0.09 -13.87 -9.03
CA TYR A 57 -0.26 -13.12 -10.29
C TYR A 57 -1.61 -12.41 -10.45
N ILE A 58 -2.71 -12.98 -9.95
CA ILE A 58 -4.01 -12.28 -9.94
C ILE A 58 -3.95 -11.02 -9.05
N PRO A 59 -3.53 -11.12 -7.77
CA PRO A 59 -3.27 -9.94 -6.94
C PRO A 59 -2.29 -8.92 -7.54
N PHE A 60 -1.21 -9.40 -8.16
CA PHE A 60 -0.21 -8.56 -8.81
C PHE A 60 -0.82 -7.77 -9.97
N ALA A 61 -1.56 -8.44 -10.86
CA ALA A 61 -2.26 -7.78 -11.96
C ALA A 61 -3.25 -6.71 -11.45
N LEU A 62 -3.99 -7.01 -10.39
CA LEU A 62 -4.93 -6.06 -9.78
C LEU A 62 -4.23 -4.86 -9.12
N TRP A 63 -2.99 -5.01 -8.67
CA TRP A 63 -2.19 -3.92 -8.11
C TRP A 63 -1.51 -3.05 -9.18
N ILE A 64 -0.94 -3.65 -10.24
CA ILE A 64 -0.16 -2.92 -11.26
C ILE A 64 -1.05 -2.18 -12.27
N ASN A 65 -2.17 -2.76 -12.70
CA ASN A 65 -3.05 -2.15 -13.71
C ASN A 65 -3.57 -0.75 -13.33
N PRO A 66 -4.02 -0.50 -12.08
CA PRO A 66 -4.42 0.83 -11.61
C PRO A 66 -3.34 1.90 -11.75
N LEU A 67 -2.07 1.54 -11.56
CA LEU A 67 -0.94 2.47 -11.68
C LEU A 67 -0.77 2.96 -13.13
N LEU A 68 -1.09 2.09 -14.10
CA LEU A 68 -0.98 2.37 -15.53
C LEU A 68 -2.32 2.80 -16.16
N PHE A 69 -3.38 2.96 -15.36
CA PHE A 69 -4.74 3.23 -15.84
C PHE A 69 -4.85 4.47 -16.73
N HIS A 70 -4.15 5.56 -16.36
CA HIS A 70 -4.13 6.81 -17.12
C HIS A 70 -3.50 6.64 -18.51
N LEU A 71 -2.48 5.78 -18.60
CA LEU A 71 -1.84 5.44 -19.86
C LEU A 71 -2.80 4.64 -20.75
N TYR A 72 -3.50 3.64 -20.18
CA TYR A 72 -4.48 2.85 -20.91
C TYR A 72 -5.61 3.71 -21.46
N ALA A 73 -6.14 4.64 -20.64
CA ALA A 73 -7.19 5.56 -21.05
C ALA A 73 -6.75 6.43 -22.23
N LEU A 74 -5.52 6.98 -22.18
CA LEU A 74 -4.95 7.79 -23.26
C LEU A 74 -4.80 7.00 -24.56
N ILE A 75 -4.14 5.84 -24.50
CA ILE A 75 -3.93 4.96 -25.68
C ILE A 75 -5.28 4.57 -26.28
N THR A 76 -6.25 4.22 -25.43
CA THR A 76 -7.59 3.84 -25.86
C THR A 76 -8.27 4.98 -26.61
N VAL A 77 -8.30 6.20 -26.05
CA VAL A 77 -8.92 7.35 -26.71
C VAL A 77 -8.29 7.60 -28.07
N ILE A 78 -6.96 7.59 -28.16
CA ILE A 78 -6.22 7.84 -29.41
C ILE A 78 -6.54 6.77 -30.44
N PHE A 79 -6.38 5.49 -30.09
CA PHE A 79 -6.53 4.38 -31.02
C PHE A 79 -7.96 4.25 -31.54
N PHE A 80 -8.93 4.28 -30.63
CA PHE A 80 -10.34 4.18 -30.99
C PHE A 80 -10.79 5.36 -31.87
N THR A 81 -10.43 6.58 -31.50
CA THR A 81 -10.79 7.78 -32.28
C THR A 81 -10.12 7.80 -33.64
N SER A 82 -8.84 7.40 -33.71
CA SER A 82 -8.10 7.25 -34.97
C SER A 82 -8.79 6.23 -35.89
N ARG A 83 -9.22 5.09 -35.35
CA ARG A 83 -9.93 4.07 -36.14
C ARG A 83 -11.28 4.58 -36.68
N MET A 84 -12.03 5.32 -35.88
CA MET A 84 -13.29 5.94 -36.34
C MET A 84 -13.05 7.00 -37.41
N ALA A 85 -11.99 7.80 -37.28
CA ALA A 85 -11.60 8.79 -38.28
C ALA A 85 -11.20 8.12 -39.60
N TYR A 86 -10.37 7.07 -39.53
CA TYR A 86 -9.92 6.28 -40.69
C TYR A 86 -11.10 5.66 -41.46
N ASN A 87 -12.10 5.14 -40.74
CA ASN A 87 -13.33 4.61 -41.34
C ASN A 87 -14.32 5.70 -41.80
N SER A 88 -13.95 6.98 -41.74
CA SER A 88 -14.82 8.13 -42.03
C SER A 88 -16.10 8.21 -41.17
N GLU A 89 -16.17 7.48 -40.04
CA GLU A 89 -17.32 7.49 -39.12
C GLU A 89 -17.50 8.88 -38.49
N ILE A 90 -16.39 9.55 -38.13
CA ILE A 90 -16.42 10.91 -37.55
C ILE A 90 -16.89 11.93 -38.58
N ILE A 91 -16.37 11.86 -39.81
CA ILE A 91 -16.74 12.78 -40.89
C ILE A 91 -18.22 12.62 -41.22
N ALA A 92 -18.71 11.38 -41.34
CA ALA A 92 -20.13 11.11 -41.59
C ALA A 92 -21.05 11.68 -40.49
N MET A 93 -20.67 11.57 -39.21
CA MET A 93 -21.44 12.16 -38.11
C MET A 93 -21.47 13.69 -38.17
N LEU A 94 -20.33 14.34 -38.46
CA LEU A 94 -20.26 15.79 -38.58
C LEU A 94 -21.08 16.29 -39.78
N SER A 95 -21.01 15.61 -40.93
CA SER A 95 -21.80 15.92 -42.13
C SER A 95 -23.31 15.71 -41.92
N ALA A 96 -23.70 14.80 -41.02
CA ALA A 96 -25.08 14.62 -40.58
C ALA A 96 -25.57 15.69 -39.56
N GLY A 97 -24.76 16.73 -39.31
CA GLY A 97 -25.09 17.82 -38.40
C GLY A 97 -24.87 17.52 -36.91
N ILE A 98 -24.21 16.40 -36.57
CA ILE A 98 -23.92 16.07 -35.18
C ILE A 98 -22.73 16.92 -34.72
N SER A 99 -22.96 17.82 -33.77
CA SER A 99 -21.88 18.62 -33.18
C SER A 99 -20.78 17.75 -32.54
N LEU A 100 -19.52 18.18 -32.65
CA LEU A 100 -18.38 17.53 -31.99
C LEU A 100 -18.60 17.38 -30.47
N ARG A 101 -19.19 18.40 -29.83
CA ARG A 101 -19.54 18.37 -28.39
C ARG A 101 -20.47 17.21 -28.04
N ARG A 102 -21.37 16.80 -28.95
CA ARG A 102 -22.25 15.65 -28.74
C ARG A 102 -21.50 14.34 -28.85
N ILE A 103 -20.54 14.24 -29.78
CA ILE A 103 -19.66 13.08 -29.95
C ILE A 103 -18.79 12.86 -28.71
N LEU A 104 -18.37 13.94 -28.03
CA LEU A 104 -17.58 13.84 -26.78
C LEU A 104 -18.34 13.30 -25.57
N ARG A 105 -19.67 13.48 -25.50
CA ARG A 105 -20.47 13.03 -24.35
C ARG A 105 -20.31 11.54 -24.02
N PRO A 106 -20.43 10.60 -24.98
CA PRO A 106 -20.21 9.17 -24.69
C PRO A 106 -18.78 8.85 -24.23
N TYR A 107 -17.76 9.59 -24.67
CA TYR A 107 -16.39 9.45 -24.14
C TYR A 107 -16.34 9.82 -22.66
N LEU A 108 -16.92 10.96 -22.28
CA LEU A 108 -16.96 11.41 -20.89
C LEU A 108 -17.75 10.46 -19.99
N LEU A 109 -18.86 9.89 -20.49
CA LEU A 109 -19.64 8.89 -19.74
C LEU A 109 -18.84 7.61 -19.51
N ALA A 110 -18.14 7.11 -20.54
CA ALA A 110 -17.30 5.92 -20.40
C ALA A 110 -16.09 6.18 -19.49
N ALA A 111 -15.45 7.34 -19.61
CA ALA A 111 -14.35 7.75 -18.74
C ALA A 111 -14.81 7.92 -17.29
N GLY A 112 -16.00 8.50 -17.05
CA GLY A 112 -16.58 8.62 -15.72
C GLY A 112 -16.89 7.27 -15.08
N PHE A 113 -17.42 6.32 -15.87
CA PHE A 113 -17.62 4.94 -15.42
C PHE A 113 -16.30 4.26 -15.02
N LEU A 114 -15.28 4.37 -15.88
CA LEU A 114 -13.94 3.85 -15.63
C LEU A 114 -13.27 4.49 -14.40
N ALA A 115 -13.40 5.81 -14.24
CA ALA A 115 -12.90 6.53 -13.07
C ALA A 115 -13.60 6.08 -11.78
N GLY A 116 -14.92 5.86 -11.82
CA GLY A 116 -15.68 5.31 -10.69
C GLY A 116 -15.19 3.90 -10.32
N LEU A 117 -14.93 3.05 -11.31
CA LEU A 117 -14.38 1.71 -11.09
C LEU A 117 -12.99 1.75 -10.47
N LEU A 118 -12.10 2.62 -10.98
CA LEU A 118 -10.78 2.85 -10.41
C LEU A 118 -10.85 3.36 -8.96
N PHE A 119 -11.76 4.29 -8.67
CA PHE A 119 -11.96 4.84 -7.34
C PHE A 119 -12.39 3.77 -6.33
N VAL A 120 -13.41 2.97 -6.66
CA VAL A 120 -13.87 1.86 -5.82
C VAL A 120 -12.78 0.80 -5.67
N GLY A 121 -12.07 0.50 -6.76
CA GLY A 121 -10.94 -0.42 -6.77
C GLY A 121 -9.85 0.00 -5.79
N ASN A 122 -9.38 1.24 -5.88
CA ASN A 122 -8.29 1.77 -5.06
C ASN A 122 -8.64 1.83 -3.57
N HIS A 123 -9.91 2.09 -3.25
CA HIS A 123 -10.32 2.26 -1.87
C HIS A 123 -10.58 0.94 -1.14
N TYR A 124 -11.04 -0.09 -1.85
CA TYR A 124 -11.53 -1.33 -1.22
C TYR A 124 -10.91 -2.61 -1.78
N LEU A 125 -10.84 -2.77 -3.10
CA LEU A 125 -10.47 -4.03 -3.72
C LEU A 125 -8.95 -4.26 -3.70
N ILE A 126 -8.21 -3.25 -4.17
CA ILE A 126 -6.76 -3.33 -4.36
C ILE A 126 -6.00 -3.53 -3.05
N PRO A 127 -6.30 -2.80 -1.95
CA PRO A 127 -5.57 -3.00 -0.69
C PRO A 127 -5.72 -4.42 -0.14
N ARG A 128 -6.93 -4.99 -0.25
CA ARG A 128 -7.23 -6.35 0.20
C ARG A 128 -6.47 -7.40 -0.60
N THR A 129 -6.45 -7.28 -1.92
CA THR A 129 -5.73 -8.23 -2.78
C THR A 129 -4.22 -8.06 -2.65
N ASN A 130 -3.73 -6.82 -2.50
CA ASN A 130 -2.31 -6.55 -2.38
C ASN A 130 -1.72 -7.11 -1.09
N SER A 131 -2.50 -7.19 0.00
CA SER A 131 -2.09 -7.88 1.24
C SER A 131 -1.69 -9.35 0.99
N THR A 132 -2.46 -10.07 0.17
CA THR A 132 -2.17 -11.47 -0.20
C THR A 132 -0.87 -11.58 -0.99
N ARG A 133 -0.67 -10.69 -1.98
CA ARG A 133 0.57 -10.63 -2.77
C ARG A 133 1.79 -10.37 -1.89
N ILE A 134 1.71 -9.36 -1.03
CA ILE A 134 2.81 -8.98 -0.15
C ILE A 134 3.18 -10.14 0.79
N ASN A 135 2.17 -10.83 1.33
CA ASN A 135 2.40 -12.01 2.16
C ASN A 135 3.09 -13.15 1.38
N PHE A 136 2.70 -13.35 0.12
CA PHE A 136 3.34 -14.31 -0.77
C PHE A 136 4.82 -13.97 -1.02
N GLU A 137 5.12 -12.71 -1.36
CA GLU A 137 6.49 -12.25 -1.58
C GLU A 137 7.36 -12.46 -0.34
N TYR A 138 6.86 -12.13 0.86
CA TYR A 138 7.61 -12.37 2.10
C TYR A 138 7.85 -13.85 2.42
N THR A 139 6.93 -14.73 2.02
CA THR A 139 7.02 -16.16 2.39
C THR A 139 7.90 -16.93 1.41
N TYR A 140 7.84 -16.59 0.12
CA TYR A 140 8.40 -17.44 -0.94
C TYR A 140 9.54 -16.79 -1.72
N ILE A 141 9.55 -15.46 -1.84
CA ILE A 141 10.52 -14.69 -2.63
C ILE A 141 11.62 -14.16 -1.70
N TRP A 142 11.26 -13.39 -0.67
CA TRP A 142 12.22 -12.70 0.20
C TRP A 142 12.50 -13.46 1.51
N LYS A 143 12.85 -14.74 1.42
CA LYS A 143 13.04 -15.62 2.59
C LYS A 143 14.19 -15.20 3.54
N SER A 144 15.19 -14.46 3.05
CA SER A 144 16.43 -14.11 3.77
C SER A 144 16.50 -12.66 4.25
N GLU A 145 15.60 -11.80 3.78
CA GLU A 145 15.58 -10.38 4.14
C GLU A 145 14.53 -10.14 5.23
N ASP A 146 14.97 -9.97 6.48
CA ASP A 146 14.08 -9.58 7.60
C ASP A 146 13.62 -8.13 7.39
N HIS A 147 12.65 -7.94 6.50
CA HIS A 147 12.07 -6.64 6.10
C HIS A 147 11.05 -6.09 7.10
N GLY A 148 10.79 -6.80 8.21
CA GLY A 148 10.19 -6.11 9.34
C GLY A 148 11.10 -4.92 9.66
N LYS A 149 10.54 -3.74 9.92
CA LYS A 149 11.29 -2.71 10.64
C LYS A 149 11.56 -3.23 12.05
N VAL A 150 12.49 -4.17 12.17
CA VAL A 150 13.00 -4.71 13.43
C VAL A 150 14.21 -3.91 13.84
N LYS A 151 14.98 -3.33 12.90
CA LYS A 151 16.16 -2.51 13.19
C LYS A 151 15.83 -1.01 13.08
N ASN A 152 16.37 -0.21 13.99
CA ASN A 152 16.31 1.26 14.01
C ASN A 152 14.90 1.84 13.82
N VAL A 153 13.95 1.25 14.55
CA VAL A 153 12.52 1.59 14.46
C VAL A 153 12.28 2.92 15.15
N ASN A 154 11.72 3.88 14.43
CA ASN A 154 11.32 5.18 14.96
C ASN A 154 9.79 5.31 14.82
N LEU A 155 9.12 5.59 15.93
CA LEU A 155 7.66 5.66 16.02
C LEU A 155 7.26 6.89 16.83
N PHE A 156 6.15 7.54 16.47
CA PHE A 156 5.51 8.52 17.34
C PHE A 156 4.37 7.83 18.08
N LEU A 157 4.44 7.80 19.42
CA LEU A 157 3.38 7.25 20.27
C LEU A 157 2.26 8.28 20.47
N LYS A 158 2.65 9.55 20.48
CA LYS A 158 1.82 10.75 20.53
C LYS A 158 2.54 11.86 19.74
N PRO A 159 1.88 12.97 19.38
CA PRO A 159 2.55 14.10 18.71
C PRO A 159 3.79 14.61 19.46
N ASP A 160 3.78 14.51 20.80
CA ASP A 160 4.83 14.94 21.73
C ASP A 160 5.73 13.79 22.23
N VAL A 161 5.46 12.53 21.87
CA VAL A 161 6.20 11.36 22.40
C VAL A 161 6.74 10.51 21.27
N LYS A 162 8.07 10.46 21.15
CA LYS A 162 8.80 9.65 20.17
C LYS A 162 9.38 8.41 20.85
N ALA A 163 9.21 7.25 20.23
CA ALA A 163 9.85 6.00 20.60
C ALA A 163 10.88 5.59 19.54
N TYR A 164 12.01 5.11 20.00
CA TYR A 164 13.08 4.53 19.21
C TYR A 164 13.42 3.15 19.75
N VAL A 165 13.56 2.17 18.86
CA VAL A 165 14.00 0.81 19.20
C VAL A 165 15.10 0.41 18.24
N ARG A 166 16.28 0.06 18.77
CA ARG A 166 17.41 -0.35 17.93
C ARG A 166 17.16 -1.69 17.26
N TYR A 167 16.67 -2.68 18.00
CA TYR A 167 16.37 -4.00 17.45
C TYR A 167 15.18 -4.67 18.14
N PHE A 168 14.20 -5.17 17.38
CA PHE A 168 13.09 -5.95 17.90
C PHE A 168 13.26 -7.43 17.55
N ARG A 169 13.33 -8.28 18.58
CA ARG A 169 13.45 -9.72 18.42
C ARG A 169 12.05 -10.35 18.44
N LYS A 170 11.61 -10.83 17.28
CA LYS A 170 10.29 -11.46 17.11
C LYS A 170 10.12 -12.74 17.95
N ARG A 171 11.17 -13.56 18.08
CA ARG A 171 11.13 -14.88 18.75
C ARG A 171 10.61 -14.83 20.19
N ASP A 172 11.03 -13.83 20.97
CA ASP A 172 10.68 -13.69 22.39
C ASP A 172 9.93 -12.38 22.69
N SER A 173 9.52 -11.65 21.64
CA SER A 173 8.81 -10.37 21.74
C SER A 173 9.54 -9.33 22.60
N THR A 174 10.84 -9.16 22.33
CA THR A 174 11.73 -8.27 23.10
C THR A 174 12.25 -7.13 22.23
N ALA A 175 12.04 -5.89 22.68
CA ALA A 175 12.68 -4.70 22.13
C ALA A 175 14.02 -4.46 22.84
N LEU A 176 15.09 -4.30 22.06
CA LEU A 176 16.44 -4.03 22.53
C LEU A 176 16.80 -2.56 22.26
N ASP A 177 17.35 -1.93 23.29
CA ASP A 177 17.67 -0.50 23.36
C ASP A 177 16.48 0.37 22.97
N LEU A 178 15.44 0.27 23.80
CA LEU A 178 14.30 1.14 23.76
C LEU A 178 14.69 2.52 24.30
N ARG A 179 14.29 3.57 23.59
CA ARG A 179 14.38 4.96 24.02
C ARG A 179 13.07 5.67 23.73
N ILE A 180 12.44 6.25 24.75
CA ILE A 180 11.22 7.04 24.64
C ILE A 180 11.56 8.46 25.07
N GLU A 181 11.22 9.42 24.23
CA GLU A 181 11.48 10.84 24.43
C GLU A 181 10.16 11.59 24.42
N LYS A 182 9.93 12.41 25.45
CA LYS A 182 8.83 13.37 25.47
C LYS A 182 9.39 14.75 25.14
N ILE A 183 8.79 15.39 24.14
CA ILE A 183 9.20 16.68 23.59
C ILE A 183 8.01 17.63 23.71
N GLU A 184 8.16 18.69 24.49
CA GLU A 184 7.17 19.76 24.60
C GLU A 184 7.76 21.04 23.99
N GLY A 185 7.12 21.55 22.93
CA GLY A 185 7.65 22.66 22.13
C GLY A 185 8.95 22.27 21.42
N ASN A 186 10.07 22.86 21.84
CA ASN A 186 11.41 22.57 21.31
C ASN A 186 12.37 22.02 22.37
N GLN A 187 11.83 21.52 23.49
CA GLN A 187 12.63 21.01 24.62
C GLN A 187 12.21 19.58 24.98
N ILE A 188 13.19 18.74 25.31
CA ILE A 188 12.96 17.38 25.79
C ILE A 188 12.68 17.45 27.28
N THR A 189 11.49 17.03 27.71
CA THR A 189 11.08 17.05 29.13
C THR A 189 11.36 15.73 29.84
N SER A 190 11.40 14.62 29.11
CA SER A 190 11.65 13.30 29.67
C SER A 190 12.31 12.35 28.66
N ILE A 191 13.25 11.54 29.13
CA ILE A 191 13.86 10.43 28.40
C ILE A 191 13.78 9.18 29.25
N LEU A 192 13.15 8.13 28.72
CA LEU A 192 13.19 6.78 29.27
C LEU A 192 14.00 5.90 28.33
N LYS A 193 15.08 5.30 28.81
CA LYS A 193 15.86 4.31 28.06
C LYS A 193 15.81 2.98 28.79
N ALA A 194 15.77 1.89 28.04
CA ALA A 194 15.88 0.55 28.59
C ALA A 194 16.70 -0.33 27.64
N LYS A 195 17.66 -1.08 28.17
CA LYS A 195 18.47 -2.00 27.37
C LYS A 195 17.62 -3.12 26.78
N SER A 196 16.62 -3.58 27.54
CA SER A 196 15.68 -4.62 27.11
C SER A 196 14.28 -4.31 27.62
N ALA A 197 13.30 -4.40 26.75
CA ALA A 197 11.89 -4.26 27.05
C ALA A 197 11.14 -5.49 26.50
N LYS A 198 10.63 -6.34 27.39
CA LYS A 198 9.94 -7.58 27.03
C LYS A 198 8.43 -7.42 27.17
N TRP A 199 7.68 -7.84 26.17
CA TRP A 199 6.22 -7.88 26.26
C TRP A 199 5.74 -8.97 27.24
N ILE A 200 4.85 -8.60 28.18
CA ILE A 200 4.31 -9.51 29.20
C ILE A 200 2.86 -9.89 28.90
N GLY A 201 2.09 -9.02 28.26
CA GLY A 201 0.70 -9.32 27.89
C GLY A 201 -0.22 -8.10 27.75
N PRO A 202 -1.51 -8.34 27.43
CA PRO A 202 -2.53 -7.30 27.34
C PRO A 202 -2.76 -6.59 28.70
N PRO A 203 -3.16 -5.30 28.73
CA PRO A 203 -3.57 -4.46 27.59
C PRO A 203 -2.43 -3.66 26.94
N ARG A 204 -1.19 -3.70 27.45
CA ARG A 204 0.05 -3.07 26.91
C ARG A 204 1.24 -3.17 27.87
N ARG A 205 1.39 -4.30 28.58
CA ARG A 205 2.39 -4.41 29.66
C ARG A 205 3.76 -4.82 29.13
N TRP A 206 4.76 -3.99 29.42
CA TRP A 206 6.16 -4.19 29.09
C TRP A 206 6.99 -4.28 30.35
N ARG A 207 7.90 -5.26 30.41
CA ARG A 207 8.91 -5.40 31.45
C ARG A 207 10.20 -4.74 30.96
N LEU A 208 10.61 -3.67 31.61
CA LEU A 208 11.87 -3.00 31.34
C LEU A 208 12.97 -3.58 32.21
N LEU A 209 14.14 -3.81 31.60
CA LEU A 209 15.35 -4.27 32.25
C LEU A 209 16.49 -3.31 31.93
N ASN A 210 17.31 -2.98 32.93
CA ASN A 210 18.38 -1.98 32.84
C ASN A 210 17.85 -0.66 32.25
N TYR A 211 16.99 0.01 33.02
CA TYR A 211 16.33 1.22 32.57
C TYR A 211 16.90 2.46 33.27
N GLU A 212 16.94 3.55 32.54
CA GLU A 212 17.23 4.88 33.08
C GLU A 212 16.10 5.84 32.70
N ILE A 213 15.64 6.61 33.67
CA ILE A 213 14.64 7.66 33.51
C ILE A 213 15.33 8.98 33.83
N ARG A 214 15.24 9.92 32.88
CA ARG A 214 15.73 11.28 33.04
C ARG A 214 14.57 12.23 32.82
N THR A 215 14.36 13.15 33.74
CA THR A 215 13.40 14.25 33.56
C THR A 215 14.12 15.58 33.67
N PHE A 216 13.66 16.54 32.86
CA PHE A 216 14.25 17.86 32.75
C PHE A 216 13.18 18.89 33.12
N ASP A 217 13.43 19.63 34.18
CA ASP A 217 12.62 20.78 34.61
C ASP A 217 13.48 22.04 34.48
N GLY A 218 13.50 22.60 33.27
CA GLY A 218 14.41 23.69 32.88
C GLY A 218 15.88 23.26 32.97
N ALA A 219 16.63 23.85 33.89
CA ALA A 219 18.04 23.53 34.13
C ALA A 219 18.26 22.40 35.15
N ARG A 220 17.19 21.89 35.79
CA ARG A 220 17.29 20.81 36.77
C ARG A 220 17.08 19.47 36.07
N GLU A 221 18.10 18.61 36.13
CA GLU A 221 18.01 17.21 35.69
C GLU A 221 17.77 16.33 36.91
N THR A 222 16.76 15.46 36.83
CA THR A 222 16.68 14.29 37.72
C THR A 222 17.03 13.05 36.92
N TRP A 223 17.91 12.23 37.47
CA TRP A 223 18.39 11.02 36.83
C TRP A 223 18.20 9.84 37.78
N PHE A 224 17.43 8.86 37.30
CA PHE A 224 17.20 7.60 37.97
C PHE A 224 17.69 6.47 37.07
N ARG A 225 18.47 5.54 37.62
CA ARG A 225 18.94 4.35 36.91
C ARG A 225 18.74 3.14 37.79
N GLU A 226 18.14 2.10 37.22
CA GLU A 226 17.93 0.82 37.88
C GLU A 226 18.39 -0.31 36.95
N GLU A 227 19.31 -1.14 37.44
CA GLU A 227 19.96 -2.21 36.67
C GLU A 227 19.50 -3.60 37.12
N LYS A 228 19.00 -3.74 38.35
CA LYS A 228 18.71 -5.05 38.93
C LYS A 228 17.23 -5.37 38.91
N GLU A 229 16.39 -4.40 39.27
CA GLU A 229 14.96 -4.64 39.39
C GLU A 229 14.21 -4.38 38.07
N PRO A 230 13.35 -5.32 37.62
CA PRO A 230 12.50 -5.09 36.46
C PRO A 230 11.41 -4.05 36.78
N LEU A 231 11.16 -3.14 35.85
CA LEU A 231 10.01 -2.24 35.92
C LEU A 231 8.92 -2.70 34.96
N ASP A 232 7.77 -3.08 35.50
CA ASP A 232 6.59 -3.40 34.70
C ASP A 232 5.79 -2.10 34.45
N THR A 233 5.71 -1.67 33.19
CA THR A 233 5.05 -0.42 32.79
C THR A 233 4.16 -0.61 31.57
N ALA A 234 3.18 0.28 31.41
CA ALA A 234 2.32 0.32 30.24
C ALA A 234 2.90 1.29 29.20
N LEU A 235 3.39 0.77 28.07
CA LEU A 235 3.88 1.59 26.97
C LEU A 235 2.83 1.68 25.87
N GLY A 236 2.78 2.82 25.18
CA GLY A 236 1.95 3.01 23.98
C GLY A 236 2.33 2.13 22.78
N LEU A 237 3.30 1.22 22.92
CA LEU A 237 3.84 0.34 21.89
C LEU A 237 3.03 -0.96 21.80
N ARG A 238 2.69 -1.36 20.58
CA ARG A 238 2.08 -2.66 20.24
C ARG A 238 3.09 -3.57 19.56
N LEU A 239 2.90 -4.89 19.68
CA LEU A 239 3.70 -5.87 18.94
C LEU A 239 3.59 -5.68 17.42
N SER A 240 2.41 -5.28 16.93
CA SER A 240 2.16 -5.00 15.52
C SER A 240 3.04 -3.87 14.96
N ASP A 241 3.49 -2.93 15.78
CA ASP A 241 4.29 -1.77 15.34
C ASP A 241 5.68 -2.20 14.86
N PHE A 242 6.15 -3.38 15.27
CA PHE A 242 7.44 -3.97 14.90
C PHE A 242 7.34 -4.98 13.75
N VAL A 243 6.12 -5.24 13.26
CA VAL A 243 5.84 -6.10 12.10
C VAL A 243 5.61 -5.25 10.84
N TYR A 244 5.98 -3.97 10.88
CA TYR A 244 5.83 -3.06 9.74
C TYR A 244 6.54 -3.59 8.51
N PHE A 245 5.77 -3.90 7.48
CA PHE A 245 6.26 -4.26 6.15
C PHE A 245 6.53 -2.98 5.35
N GLN A 246 7.63 -2.93 4.59
CA GLN A 246 7.99 -1.73 3.81
C GLN A 246 6.87 -1.25 2.87
N ASN A 247 5.98 -2.15 2.43
CA ASN A 247 4.88 -1.86 1.51
C ASN A 247 3.48 -1.94 2.15
N GLN A 248 3.37 -1.92 3.49
CA GLN A 248 2.08 -2.05 4.17
C GLN A 248 1.09 -0.95 3.79
N LYS A 249 1.57 0.25 3.45
CA LYS A 249 0.74 1.38 2.98
C LYS A 249 -0.05 1.04 1.72
N ASP A 250 0.52 0.24 0.83
CA ASP A 250 -0.11 -0.17 -0.43
C ASP A 250 -1.17 -1.26 -0.20
N ALA A 251 -1.23 -1.80 1.01
CA ALA A 251 -2.16 -2.83 1.46
C ALA A 251 -3.28 -2.25 2.37
N MET A 252 -3.19 -0.97 2.72
CA MET A 252 -4.15 -0.30 3.59
C MET A 252 -5.29 0.34 2.78
N THR A 253 -6.51 0.13 3.24
CA THR A 253 -7.68 0.85 2.72
C THR A 253 -7.64 2.31 3.15
N SER A 254 -8.28 3.22 2.41
CA SER A 254 -8.21 4.64 2.78
C SER A 254 -8.81 4.99 4.15
N PRO A 255 -9.81 4.27 4.72
CA PRO A 255 -10.23 4.47 6.10
C PRO A 255 -9.12 4.09 7.10
N GLU A 256 -8.37 3.02 6.84
CA GLU A 256 -7.25 2.59 7.68
C GLU A 256 -6.07 3.58 7.62
N ILE A 257 -5.86 4.26 6.49
CA ILE A 257 -4.84 5.31 6.37
C ILE A 257 -5.20 6.56 7.20
N ARG A 258 -6.50 6.83 7.38
CA ARG A 258 -7.00 8.02 8.09
C ARG A 258 -7.21 7.81 9.59
N ALA A 259 -7.19 6.56 10.07
CA ALA A 259 -7.38 6.17 11.47
C ALA A 259 -6.07 6.24 12.27
#